data_AF-A0A4Y3KJJ4-F1
#
_entry.id   AF-A0A4Y3KJJ4-F1
#
_cell.length_a   1.000
_cell.length_b   1.000
_cell.length_c   1.000
_cell.angle_alpha   90.00
_cell.angle_beta   90.00
_cell.angle_gamma   90.00
#
_symmetry.space_group_name_H-M   'P 1'
#
loop_
_entity.id
_entity.type
_entity.pdbx_description
1 polymer ?
#
loop_
_entity_poly.entity_id
_entity_poly.type
_entity_poly.pdbx_seq_one_letter_code
_entity_poly.pdbx_strand_id
1 'polypeptide(L)'
;MSVAVTTETQVGTAVRAQRLSRELDQRDLAELAGVGTSAVRRLESGQGSTMRTLLAVLAVLEMPLTLPTAEHQPPVSRRVRGKTHGRPALERREEKISLELHRAVARRLRHDGPSVRAKARANLPRIESKVHGRQAVDWVRQWRDALDGPTHELLDLLVREDEHGIDMRQVSPFAGVLSDDERTAAIRKARQW
;
A
#
# COMPACT_ATOMS: atom_id res chain seq x y z
N MET A 1 29.17 -3.06 -10.25
CA MET A 1 29.18 -3.77 -8.95
C MET A 1 28.36 -2.94 -7.97
N SER A 2 27.34 -3.51 -7.34
CA SER A 2 26.57 -2.83 -6.29
C SER A 2 27.24 -3.06 -4.93
N VAL A 3 27.46 -2.00 -4.17
CA VAL A 3 27.97 -2.08 -2.80
C VAL A 3 26.80 -1.84 -1.86
N ALA A 4 26.57 -2.76 -0.91
CA ALA A 4 25.62 -2.53 0.16
C ALA A 4 26.20 -1.45 1.09
N VAL A 5 25.57 -0.27 1.10
CA VAL A 5 25.96 0.83 1.97
C VAL A 5 25.18 0.72 3.27
N THR A 6 25.90 0.63 4.38
CA THR A 6 25.35 0.55 5.75
C THR A 6 25.83 1.70 6.64
N THR A 7 26.81 2.48 6.18
CA THR A 7 27.44 3.56 6.95
C THR A 7 27.72 4.78 6.07
N GLU A 8 27.81 5.96 6.68
CA GLU A 8 28.15 7.21 5.97
C GLU A 8 29.56 7.16 5.35
N THR A 9 30.50 6.47 6.00
CA THR A 9 31.86 6.29 5.47
C THR A 9 31.88 5.49 4.17
N GLN A 10 31.01 4.47 4.04
CA GLN A 10 30.88 3.72 2.79
C GLN A 10 30.32 4.60 1.66
N VAL A 11 29.35 5.47 1.96
CA VAL A 11 28.86 6.47 1.00
C VAL A 11 29.99 7.39 0.57
N GLY A 12 30.70 7.98 1.54
CA GLY A 12 31.77 8.94 1.29
C GLY A 12 32.90 8.35 0.45
N THR A 13 33.27 7.09 0.72
CA THR A 13 34.29 6.36 -0.05
C THR A 13 33.84 6.13 -1.50
N ALA A 14 32.58 5.73 -1.70
CA ALA A 14 32.04 5.51 -3.05
C ALA A 14 31.96 6.83 -3.85
N VAL A 15 31.51 7.91 -3.22
CA VAL A 15 31.46 9.26 -3.82
C VAL A 15 32.87 9.71 -4.21
N ARG A 16 33.85 9.57 -3.32
CA ARG A 16 35.25 9.93 -3.60
C ARG A 16 35.81 9.14 -4.77
N ALA A 17 35.59 7.83 -4.80
CA ALA A 17 36.07 6.98 -5.88
C ALA A 17 35.48 7.40 -7.24
N GLN A 18 34.18 7.65 -7.29
CA GLN A 18 33.50 8.08 -8.52
C GLN A 18 33.92 9.48 -8.97
N ARG A 19 34.14 10.41 -8.03
CA ARG A 19 34.66 11.74 -8.35
C ARG A 19 36.03 11.64 -9.02
N LEU A 20 36.93 10.85 -8.44
CA LEU A 20 38.28 10.66 -8.97
C LEU A 20 38.29 9.95 -10.33
N SER A 21 37.37 9.01 -10.58
CA SER A 21 37.26 8.38 -11.91
C SER A 21 36.74 9.33 -13.00
N ARG A 22 36.22 10.50 -12.61
CA ARG A 22 35.81 11.58 -13.51
C ARG A 22 36.81 12.73 -13.57
N GLU A 23 37.98 12.57 -12.95
CA GLU A 23 39.06 13.58 -12.92
C GLU A 23 38.65 14.92 -12.29
N LEU A 24 37.62 14.92 -11.44
CA LEU A 24 37.14 16.12 -10.75
C LEU A 24 37.86 16.29 -9.41
N ASP A 25 38.24 17.52 -9.05
CA ASP A 25 38.62 17.83 -7.69
C ASP A 25 37.39 18.12 -6.79
N GLN A 26 37.59 18.30 -5.48
CA GLN A 26 36.47 18.55 -4.55
C GLN A 26 35.78 19.91 -4.80
N ARG A 27 36.48 20.89 -5.38
CA ARG A 27 35.95 22.21 -5.71
C ARG A 27 35.10 22.13 -6.97
N ASP A 28 35.58 21.44 -8.00
CA ASP A 28 34.86 21.22 -9.25
C ASP A 28 33.53 20.51 -8.99
N LEU A 29 33.55 19.43 -8.20
CA LEU A 29 32.33 18.72 -7.81
C LEU A 29 31.37 19.60 -7.02
N ALA A 30 31.89 20.43 -6.10
CA ALA A 30 31.06 21.31 -5.29
C ALA A 30 30.37 22.39 -6.14
N GLU A 31 31.09 22.97 -7.09
CA GLU A 31 30.57 23.98 -8.02
C GLU A 31 29.48 23.37 -8.93
N LEU A 32 29.76 22.23 -9.55
CA LEU A 32 28.79 21.51 -10.39
C LEU A 32 27.53 21.10 -9.62
N ALA A 33 27.65 20.73 -8.34
CA ALA A 33 26.53 20.32 -7.50
C ALA A 33 25.82 21.49 -6.81
N GLY A 34 26.32 22.73 -6.93
CA GLY A 34 25.78 23.90 -6.25
C GLY A 34 25.84 23.81 -4.72
N VAL A 35 26.91 23.23 -4.18
CA VAL A 35 27.13 23.02 -2.73
C VAL A 35 28.46 23.60 -2.27
N GLY A 36 28.67 23.73 -0.95
CA GLY A 36 29.96 24.14 -0.41
C GLY A 36 31.01 23.02 -0.49
N THR A 37 32.26 23.38 -0.77
CA THR A 37 33.41 22.46 -0.80
C THR A 37 33.62 21.72 0.52
N SER A 38 33.33 22.38 1.64
CA SER A 38 33.33 21.77 2.97
C SER A 38 32.28 20.67 3.13
N ALA A 39 31.15 20.75 2.42
CA ALA A 39 30.11 19.74 2.43
C ALA A 39 30.57 18.49 1.65
N VAL A 40 31.18 18.66 0.47
CA VAL A 40 31.81 17.56 -0.28
C VAL A 40 32.89 16.88 0.56
N ARG A 41 33.77 17.65 1.20
CA ARG A 41 34.82 17.10 2.08
C ARG A 41 34.26 16.29 3.25
N ARG A 42 33.22 16.80 3.93
CA ARG A 42 32.55 16.10 5.04
C ARG A 42 31.85 14.83 4.59
N LEU A 43 31.18 14.88 3.43
CA LEU A 43 30.56 13.71 2.82
C LEU A 43 31.60 12.63 2.54
N GLU A 44 32.71 12.97 1.89
CA GLU A 44 33.78 12.02 1.55
C GLU A 44 34.50 11.44 2.78
N SER A 45 34.56 12.17 3.90
CA SER A 45 35.13 11.66 5.15
C SER A 45 34.14 10.90 6.05
N GLY A 46 32.88 10.75 5.62
CA GLY A 46 31.85 10.05 6.39
C GLY A 46 31.42 10.80 7.65
N GLN A 47 31.50 12.13 7.66
CA GLN A 47 31.07 13.01 8.77
C GLN A 47 29.62 13.52 8.59
N GLY A 48 28.84 12.81 7.78
CA GLY A 48 27.49 13.16 7.39
C GLY A 48 27.37 14.38 6.46
N SER A 49 26.21 14.48 5.83
CA SER A 49 25.75 15.64 5.07
C SER A 49 24.23 15.65 5.02
N THR A 50 23.64 16.76 4.60
CA THR A 50 22.18 16.77 4.38
C THR A 50 21.82 15.84 3.22
N MET A 51 20.63 15.24 3.25
CA MET A 51 20.12 14.42 2.13
C MET A 51 20.09 15.21 0.82
N ARG A 52 19.79 16.51 0.87
CA ARG A 52 19.83 17.40 -0.29
C ARG A 52 21.23 17.48 -0.91
N THR A 53 22.25 17.69 -0.09
CA THR A 53 23.66 17.72 -0.53
C THR A 53 24.06 16.39 -1.16
N LEU A 54 23.70 15.28 -0.51
CA LEU A 54 23.98 13.94 -1.03
C LEU A 54 23.36 13.75 -2.42
N LEU A 55 22.05 14.03 -2.58
CA LEU A 55 21.35 13.87 -3.86
C LEU A 55 21.93 14.77 -4.96
N ALA A 56 22.30 16.01 -4.64
CA ALA A 56 22.92 16.93 -5.60
C ALA A 56 24.28 16.43 -6.10
N VAL A 57 25.13 15.96 -5.18
CA VAL A 57 26.44 15.37 -5.52
C VAL A 57 26.28 14.09 -6.36
N LEU A 58 25.37 13.20 -5.96
CA LEU A 58 25.09 11.96 -6.68
C LEU A 58 24.57 12.23 -8.10
N ALA A 59 23.77 13.27 -8.30
CA ALA A 59 23.27 13.66 -9.63
C ALA A 59 24.42 14.06 -10.58
N VAL A 60 25.37 14.88 -10.11
CA VAL A 60 26.53 15.31 -10.90
C VAL A 60 27.46 14.14 -11.23
N LEU A 61 27.61 13.21 -10.30
CA LEU A 61 28.45 12.02 -10.49
C LEU A 61 27.75 10.90 -11.28
N GLU A 62 26.50 11.13 -11.73
CA GLU A 62 25.60 10.16 -12.36
C GLU A 62 25.55 8.83 -11.59
N MET A 63 25.46 8.94 -10.27
CA MET A 63 25.32 7.83 -9.34
C MET A 63 23.88 7.76 -8.84
N PRO A 64 22.96 7.11 -9.58
CA PRO A 64 21.57 7.04 -9.13
C PRO A 64 21.48 6.33 -7.77
N LEU A 65 20.76 6.95 -6.83
CA LEU A 65 20.41 6.31 -5.56
C LEU A 65 19.24 5.34 -5.83
N THR A 66 19.54 4.06 -5.96
CA THR A 66 18.52 3.02 -6.04
C THR A 66 18.03 2.70 -4.63
N LEU A 67 16.81 3.12 -4.32
CA LEU A 67 16.10 2.58 -3.18
C LEU A 67 15.43 1.29 -3.62
N PRO A 68 15.47 0.21 -2.83
CA PRO A 68 14.58 -0.90 -3.06
C PRO A 68 13.16 -0.36 -2.90
N THR A 69 12.50 -0.08 -4.01
CA THR A 69 11.05 -0.08 -4.02
C THR A 69 10.70 -1.53 -3.70
N ALA A 70 10.14 -1.76 -2.53
CA ALA A 70 9.26 -2.91 -2.40
C ALA A 70 8.20 -2.67 -3.48
N GLU A 71 8.34 -3.34 -4.62
CA GLU A 71 7.16 -3.64 -5.41
C GLU A 71 6.20 -4.23 -4.39
N HIS A 72 5.18 -3.46 -4.02
CA HIS A 72 4.00 -4.03 -3.42
C HIS A 72 3.39 -4.88 -4.55
N GLN A 73 3.97 -6.05 -4.82
CA GLN A 73 3.13 -7.21 -5.05
C GLN A 73 2.20 -7.20 -3.83
N PRO A 74 0.89 -6.97 -3.99
CA PRO A 74 -0.02 -7.07 -2.85
C PRO A 74 0.28 -8.44 -2.23
N PRO A 75 0.71 -8.49 -0.96
CA PRO A 75 1.08 -9.74 -0.37
C PRO A 75 -0.16 -10.62 -0.37
N VAL A 76 -0.07 -11.77 -1.05
CA VAL A 76 -0.83 -12.96 -0.69
C VAL A 76 -0.82 -13.04 0.83
N SER A 77 -2.00 -12.86 1.44
CA SER A 77 -2.22 -12.47 2.83
C SER A 77 -1.17 -12.99 3.83
N ARG A 78 -0.23 -12.13 4.23
CA ARG A 78 0.48 -12.31 5.50
C ARG A 78 0.37 -11.05 6.34
N ARG A 79 -0.53 -11.14 7.32
CA ARG A 79 -0.83 -10.15 8.37
C ARG A 79 0.44 -9.46 8.87
N VAL A 80 0.56 -8.16 8.61
CA VAL A 80 1.40 -7.27 9.41
C VAL A 80 0.47 -6.29 10.13
N ARG A 81 0.48 -6.39 11.45
CA ARG A 81 -0.22 -5.51 12.38
C ARG A 81 0.53 -4.17 12.40
N GLY A 82 0.35 -3.36 11.37
CA GLY A 82 0.84 -1.98 11.32
C GLY A 82 -0.14 -1.05 12.02
N LYS A 83 0.34 -0.28 13.00
CA LYS A 83 -0.42 0.80 13.63
C LYS A 83 -0.74 1.87 12.59
N THR A 84 -1.94 1.83 12.02
CA THR A 84 -2.53 3.00 11.37
C THR A 84 -3.11 3.87 12.48
N HIS A 85 -2.61 5.10 12.62
CA HIS A 85 -3.37 6.17 13.27
C HIS A 85 -4.50 6.59 12.32
N GLY A 86 -5.47 5.68 12.15
CA GLY A 86 -6.75 5.92 11.48
C GLY A 86 -7.84 5.93 12.54
N ARG A 87 -8.95 6.57 12.22
CA ARG A 87 -10.15 6.72 13.05
C ARG A 87 -10.51 5.39 13.77
N PRO A 88 -11.05 5.41 15.00
CA PRO A 88 -11.45 4.17 15.67
C PRO A 88 -12.32 3.31 14.73
N ALA A 89 -11.91 2.07 14.51
CA ALA A 89 -12.62 1.15 13.65
C ALA A 89 -14.07 0.98 14.16
N LEU A 90 -15.04 1.28 13.28
CA LEU A 90 -16.48 1.00 13.47
C LEU A 90 -17.20 1.88 14.52
N GLU A 91 -16.99 3.19 14.49
CA GLU A 91 -17.73 4.14 15.35
C GLU A 91 -19.22 4.18 15.00
N ARG A 92 -19.57 4.07 13.71
CA ARG A 92 -20.93 4.30 13.25
C ARG A 92 -21.76 3.02 13.23
N ARG A 93 -23.05 3.15 13.54
CA ARG A 93 -24.00 2.04 13.48
C ARG A 93 -24.09 1.42 12.08
N GLU A 94 -24.04 2.24 11.03
CA GLU A 94 -24.02 1.77 9.63
C GLU A 94 -22.81 0.89 9.31
N GLU A 95 -21.63 1.22 9.87
CA GLU A 95 -20.39 0.46 9.66
C GLU A 95 -20.47 -0.91 10.33
N LYS A 96 -20.99 -0.97 11.57
CA LYS A 96 -21.26 -2.21 12.29
C LYS A 96 -22.26 -3.11 11.55
N ILE A 97 -23.35 -2.52 11.04
CA ILE A 97 -24.34 -3.26 10.23
C ILE A 97 -23.69 -3.80 8.95
N SER A 98 -22.95 -2.95 8.24
CA SER A 98 -22.28 -3.33 7.00
C SER A 98 -21.29 -4.48 7.24
N LEU A 99 -20.52 -4.43 8.32
CA LEU A 99 -19.61 -5.51 8.70
C LEU A 99 -20.35 -6.81 9.03
N GLU A 100 -21.46 -6.77 9.78
CA GLU A 100 -22.24 -7.98 10.07
C GLU A 100 -22.85 -8.62 8.81
N LEU A 101 -23.29 -7.81 7.85
CA LEU A 101 -23.73 -8.29 6.54
C LEU A 101 -22.59 -9.00 5.82
N HIS A 102 -21.39 -8.43 5.80
CA HIS A 102 -20.25 -9.07 5.15
C HIS A 102 -19.73 -10.30 5.91
N ARG A 103 -19.85 -10.34 7.25
CA ARG A 103 -19.62 -11.57 8.04
C ARG A 103 -20.62 -12.67 7.68
N ALA A 104 -21.87 -12.33 7.35
CA ALA A 104 -22.84 -13.29 6.84
C ALA A 104 -22.48 -13.77 5.43
N VAL A 105 -22.07 -12.88 4.54
CA VAL A 105 -21.55 -13.25 3.21
C VAL A 105 -20.34 -14.16 3.33
N ALA A 106 -19.41 -13.89 4.24
CA ALA A 106 -18.25 -14.73 4.49
C ALA A 106 -18.64 -16.15 4.97
N ARG A 107 -19.70 -16.28 5.79
CA ARG A 107 -20.26 -17.58 6.16
C ARG A 107 -20.81 -18.32 4.94
N ARG A 108 -21.57 -17.62 4.09
CA ARG A 108 -22.12 -18.19 2.84
C ARG A 108 -21.01 -18.62 1.88
N LEU A 109 -19.96 -17.80 1.74
CA LEU A 109 -18.80 -18.06 0.89
C LEU A 109 -18.04 -19.33 1.32
N ARG A 110 -17.94 -19.61 2.63
CA ARG A 110 -17.34 -20.85 3.13
C ARG A 110 -18.15 -22.10 2.79
N HIS A 111 -19.46 -21.98 2.65
CA HIS A 111 -20.36 -23.09 2.33
C HIS A 111 -20.52 -23.29 0.81
N ASP A 112 -20.69 -22.20 0.06
CA ASP A 112 -21.03 -22.21 -1.37
C ASP A 112 -20.28 -21.09 -2.08
N GLY A 113 -18.95 -21.24 -2.12
CA GLY A 113 -18.04 -20.27 -2.72
C GLY A 113 -18.34 -19.94 -4.18
N PRO A 114 -18.54 -20.94 -5.07
CA PRO A 114 -18.80 -20.70 -6.48
C PRO A 114 -20.03 -19.84 -6.74
N SER A 115 -21.16 -20.11 -6.07
CA SER A 115 -22.40 -19.34 -6.24
C SER A 115 -22.26 -17.89 -5.79
N VAL A 116 -21.62 -17.68 -4.63
CA VAL A 116 -21.35 -16.33 -4.10
C VAL A 116 -20.48 -15.52 -5.06
N ARG A 117 -19.40 -16.13 -5.58
CA ARG A 117 -18.51 -15.47 -6.54
C ARG A 117 -19.22 -15.15 -7.86
N ALA A 118 -20.01 -16.08 -8.39
CA ALA A 118 -20.76 -15.87 -9.63
C ALA A 118 -21.74 -14.69 -9.50
N LYS A 119 -22.49 -14.62 -8.39
CA LYS A 119 -23.43 -13.53 -8.13
C LYS A 119 -22.72 -12.19 -7.92
N ALA A 120 -21.60 -12.18 -7.19
CA ALA A 120 -20.82 -10.96 -6.98
C ALA A 120 -20.22 -10.43 -8.29
N ARG A 121 -19.68 -11.31 -9.14
CA ARG A 121 -19.17 -10.93 -10.47
C ARG A 121 -20.27 -10.36 -11.37
N ALA A 122 -21.47 -10.95 -11.36
CA ALA A 122 -22.61 -10.42 -12.11
C ALA A 122 -23.04 -9.01 -11.67
N ASN A 123 -22.78 -8.64 -10.41
CA ASN A 123 -23.10 -7.32 -9.88
C ASN A 123 -22.06 -6.24 -10.22
N LEU A 124 -20.80 -6.61 -10.50
CA LEU A 124 -19.70 -5.67 -10.69
C LEU A 124 -19.92 -4.65 -11.83
N PRO A 125 -20.37 -5.03 -13.04
CA PRO A 125 -20.56 -4.07 -14.12
C PRO A 125 -21.52 -2.93 -13.78
N ARG A 126 -22.57 -3.24 -12.99
CA ARG A 126 -23.55 -2.25 -12.52
C ARG A 126 -22.96 -1.29 -11.47
N ILE A 127 -21.98 -1.73 -10.70
CA ILE A 127 -21.30 -0.88 -9.71
C ILE A 127 -20.27 -0.01 -10.43
N GLU A 128 -19.50 -0.60 -11.34
CA GLU A 128 -18.50 0.08 -12.17
C GLU A 128 -19.11 1.25 -12.95
N SER A 129 -20.32 1.10 -13.50
CA SER A 129 -21.00 2.19 -14.23
C SER A 129 -21.53 3.32 -13.35
N LYS A 130 -21.60 3.12 -12.03
CA LYS A 130 -22.15 4.12 -11.08
C LYS A 130 -21.07 4.87 -10.31
N VAL A 131 -19.90 4.27 -10.17
CA VAL A 131 -18.78 4.89 -9.45
C VAL A 131 -18.06 5.89 -10.36
N HIS A 132 -17.68 7.01 -9.79
CA HIS A 132 -16.94 8.06 -10.47
C HIS A 132 -15.72 8.42 -9.63
N GLY A 133 -14.60 8.72 -10.29
CA GLY A 133 -13.34 9.07 -9.64
C GLY A 133 -12.40 7.88 -9.43
N ARG A 134 -11.10 8.18 -9.44
CA ARG A 134 -10.01 7.19 -9.47
C ARG A 134 -10.07 6.20 -8.30
N GLN A 135 -10.33 6.69 -7.08
CA GLN A 135 -10.35 5.86 -5.87
C GLN A 135 -11.47 4.81 -5.89
N ALA A 136 -12.68 5.19 -6.33
CA ALA A 136 -13.80 4.26 -6.38
C ALA A 136 -13.62 3.20 -7.49
N VAL A 137 -12.99 3.58 -8.61
CA VAL A 137 -12.56 2.63 -9.65
C VAL A 137 -11.53 1.64 -9.10
N ASP A 138 -10.56 2.12 -8.32
CA ASP A 138 -9.56 1.25 -7.69
C ASP A 138 -10.18 0.25 -6.69
N TRP A 139 -11.24 0.63 -5.97
CA TRP A 139 -11.98 -0.29 -5.10
C TRP A 139 -12.75 -1.35 -5.88
N VAL A 140 -13.39 -0.99 -6.99
CA VAL A 140 -14.07 -1.96 -7.87
C VAL A 140 -13.07 -2.96 -8.44
N ARG A 141 -11.88 -2.48 -8.85
CA ARG A 141 -10.78 -3.34 -9.29
C ARG A 141 -10.33 -4.30 -8.17
N GLN A 142 -10.12 -3.80 -6.96
CA GLN A 142 -9.74 -4.64 -5.82
C GLN A 142 -10.78 -5.72 -5.50
N TRP A 143 -12.07 -5.41 -5.62
CA TRP A 143 -13.12 -6.44 -5.49
C TRP A 143 -13.04 -7.49 -6.59
N ARG A 144 -12.77 -7.09 -7.84
CA ARG A 144 -12.58 -8.02 -8.96
C ARG A 144 -11.40 -8.96 -8.70
N ASP A 145 -10.25 -8.39 -8.32
CA ASP A 145 -9.04 -9.15 -8.02
C ASP A 145 -9.28 -10.15 -6.88
N ALA A 146 -9.96 -9.74 -5.79
CA ALA A 146 -10.31 -10.63 -4.68
C ALA A 146 -11.32 -11.74 -5.07
N LEU A 147 -12.26 -11.43 -5.99
CA LEU A 147 -13.21 -12.42 -6.52
C LEU A 147 -12.56 -13.43 -7.47
N ASP A 148 -11.39 -13.14 -8.02
CA ASP A 148 -10.63 -14.06 -8.88
C ASP A 148 -9.48 -14.74 -8.14
N GLY A 149 -9.06 -14.18 -7.01
CA GLY A 149 -8.00 -14.68 -6.16
C GLY A 149 -8.41 -15.72 -5.10
N PRO A 150 -7.48 -16.07 -4.20
CA PRO A 150 -7.67 -17.06 -3.15
C PRO A 150 -8.84 -16.77 -2.21
N THR A 151 -9.56 -17.80 -1.77
CA THR A 151 -10.75 -17.64 -0.89
C THR A 151 -10.40 -17.00 0.46
N HIS A 152 -9.21 -17.24 1.01
CA HIS A 152 -8.82 -16.66 2.29
C HIS A 152 -8.62 -15.13 2.21
N GLU A 153 -8.07 -14.62 1.11
CA GLU A 153 -7.95 -13.18 0.87
C GLU A 153 -9.30 -12.49 0.77
N LEU A 154 -10.24 -13.11 0.04
CA LEU A 154 -11.60 -12.60 -0.06
C LEU A 154 -12.29 -12.60 1.31
N LEU A 155 -12.11 -13.66 2.11
CA LEU A 155 -12.66 -13.74 3.47
C LEU A 155 -12.09 -12.65 4.38
N ASP A 156 -10.77 -12.43 4.33
CA ASP A 156 -10.09 -11.39 5.11
C ASP A 156 -10.61 -9.99 4.73
N LEU A 157 -10.76 -9.71 3.43
CA LEU A 157 -11.28 -8.44 2.92
C LEU A 157 -12.74 -8.18 3.34
N LEU A 158 -13.59 -9.21 3.28
CA LEU A 158 -15.01 -9.11 3.69
C LEU A 158 -15.17 -8.65 5.15
N VAL A 159 -14.30 -9.12 6.05
CA VAL A 159 -14.44 -8.90 7.51
C VAL A 159 -13.46 -7.86 8.07
N ARG A 160 -12.77 -7.12 7.21
CA ARG A 160 -11.74 -6.16 7.60
C ARG A 160 -12.36 -4.95 8.34
N GLU A 161 -11.84 -4.62 9.51
CA GLU A 161 -12.45 -3.61 10.38
C GLU A 161 -11.82 -2.21 10.25
N ASP A 162 -10.69 -2.10 9.54
CA ASP A 162 -10.00 -0.82 9.30
C ASP A 162 -10.74 0.08 8.28
N GLU A 163 -10.26 1.33 8.14
CA GLU A 163 -10.80 2.33 7.20
C GLU A 163 -10.93 1.77 5.78
N HIS A 164 -9.92 1.04 5.32
CA HIS A 164 -9.94 0.41 4.00
C HIS A 164 -11.09 -0.61 3.86
N GLY A 165 -11.32 -1.44 4.88
CA GLY A 165 -12.47 -2.35 4.90
C GLY A 165 -13.81 -1.62 4.90
N ILE A 166 -13.91 -0.50 5.62
CA ILE A 166 -15.13 0.35 5.64
C ILE A 166 -15.41 0.91 4.25
N ASP A 167 -14.40 1.48 3.60
CA ASP A 167 -14.48 2.06 2.25
C ASP A 167 -14.86 1.00 1.22
N MET A 168 -14.21 -0.16 1.23
CA MET A 168 -14.50 -1.27 0.31
C MET A 168 -15.96 -1.72 0.40
N ARG A 169 -16.54 -1.74 1.61
CA ARG A 169 -17.94 -2.14 1.80
C ARG A 169 -18.96 -1.11 1.28
N GLN A 170 -18.57 0.15 1.04
CA GLN A 170 -19.44 1.15 0.41
C GLN A 170 -19.78 0.77 -1.05
N VAL A 171 -18.87 0.06 -1.73
CA VAL A 171 -19.01 -0.39 -3.13
C VAL A 171 -19.13 -1.91 -3.25
N SER A 172 -19.81 -2.54 -2.29
CA SER A 172 -19.90 -4.00 -2.17
C SER A 172 -20.64 -4.68 -3.35
N PRO A 173 -20.04 -5.71 -3.98
CA PRO A 173 -20.69 -6.50 -5.03
C PRO A 173 -21.62 -7.60 -4.51
N PHE A 174 -21.83 -7.74 -3.20
CA PHE A 174 -22.55 -8.89 -2.61
C PHE A 174 -24.07 -8.68 -2.47
N ALA A 175 -24.63 -7.69 -3.16
CA ALA A 175 -26.07 -7.47 -3.18
C ALA A 175 -26.85 -8.73 -3.63
N GLY A 176 -27.81 -9.14 -2.82
CA GLY A 176 -28.65 -10.33 -3.07
C GLY A 176 -27.98 -11.68 -2.78
N VAL A 177 -26.74 -11.73 -2.30
CA VAL A 177 -26.11 -13.01 -1.91
C VAL A 177 -26.79 -13.65 -0.70
N LEU A 178 -27.21 -12.82 0.25
CA LEU A 178 -27.92 -13.26 1.44
C LEU A 178 -29.43 -13.36 1.16
N SER A 179 -30.08 -14.33 1.78
CA SER A 179 -31.54 -14.31 1.93
C SER A 179 -31.99 -13.18 2.86
N ASP A 180 -33.28 -12.84 2.82
CA ASP A 180 -33.84 -11.81 3.71
C ASP A 180 -33.72 -12.20 5.19
N ASP A 181 -33.82 -13.49 5.52
CA ASP A 181 -33.62 -14.02 6.87
C ASP A 181 -32.17 -13.85 7.32
N GLU A 182 -31.20 -14.22 6.48
CA GLU A 182 -29.77 -14.06 6.75
C GLU A 182 -29.40 -12.57 6.94
N ARG A 183 -29.98 -11.70 6.10
CA ARG A 183 -29.81 -10.24 6.18
C ARG A 183 -30.37 -9.69 7.49
N THR A 184 -31.59 -10.08 7.85
CA THR A 184 -32.25 -9.64 9.08
C THR A 184 -31.49 -10.11 10.33
N ALA A 185 -31.03 -11.36 10.33
CA ALA A 185 -30.21 -11.92 11.41
C ALA A 185 -28.89 -11.15 11.57
N ALA A 186 -28.22 -10.77 10.48
CA ALA A 186 -27.00 -9.96 10.51
C ALA A 186 -27.25 -8.55 11.06
N ILE A 187 -28.31 -7.86 10.61
CA ILE A 187 -28.68 -6.54 11.12
C ILE A 187 -28.99 -6.59 12.62
N ARG A 188 -29.64 -7.65 13.10
CA ARG A 188 -29.91 -7.86 14.52
C ARG A 188 -28.63 -8.02 15.33
N LYS A 189 -27.65 -8.79 14.83
CA LYS A 189 -26.34 -8.97 15.49
C LYS A 189 -25.60 -7.65 15.66
N ALA A 190 -25.68 -6.75 14.68
CA ALA A 190 -25.04 -5.43 14.77
C ALA A 190 -25.57 -4.55 15.92
N ARG A 191 -26.76 -4.86 16.46
CA ARG A 191 -27.35 -4.16 17.62
C ARG A 191 -26.81 -4.65 18.97
N GLN A 192 -26.05 -5.75 18.98
CA GLN A 192 -25.51 -6.38 20.19
C GLN A 192 -24.05 -6.02 20.45
N TRP A 193 -23.53 -5.04 19.72
CA TRP A 193 -22.17 -4.53 19.80
C TRP A 193 -21.99 -3.54 20.95
#